data_AF-A0A521FGP9-F1
#
_entry.id   AF-A0A521FGP9-F1
#
_cell.length_a   1.000
_cell.length_b   1.000
_cell.length_c   1.000
_cell.angle_alpha   90.00
_cell.angle_beta   90.00
_cell.angle_gamma   90.00
#
_symmetry.space_group_name_H-M   'P 1'
#
loop_
_entity.id
_entity.type
_entity.pdbx_description
1 polymer ?
#
loop_
_entity_poly.entity_id
_entity_poly.type
_entity_poly.pdbx_seq_one_letter_code
_entity_poly.pdbx_strand_id
1 'polypeptide(L)'
;MKLTLPTLHVLYFGIQAKKGRIDAAGNSRRGASNIGEVLNQALMMLGHEIFDPELNRRVLVDHAFVVAGGEITKQARNWLGARLDASRRSQVMFMGRDDILQLYAITEHPLPKAARWTE
;
A
#
# COMPACT_ATOMS: atom_id res chain seq x y z
N MET A 1 7.85 1.03 8.01
CA MET A 1 9.03 0.33 7.44
C MET A 1 10.01 1.39 6.93
N LYS A 2 11.29 1.06 6.72
CA LYS A 2 12.26 1.99 6.13
C LYS A 2 13.09 1.32 5.04
N LEU A 3 13.48 2.09 4.02
CA LEU A 3 14.40 1.67 2.95
C LEU A 3 15.43 2.78 2.71
N THR A 4 16.71 2.44 2.78
CA THR A 4 17.79 3.36 2.40
C THR A 4 18.00 3.28 0.90
N LEU A 5 17.79 4.40 0.21
CA LEU A 5 18.00 4.52 -1.22
C LEU A 5 19.50 4.54 -1.55
N PRO A 6 19.91 4.26 -2.80
CA PRO A 6 21.31 4.38 -3.22
C PRO A 6 21.90 5.79 -3.00
N THR A 7 21.04 6.80 -2.95
CA THR A 7 21.39 8.20 -2.62
C THR A 7 21.53 8.46 -1.12
N LEU A 8 21.52 7.42 -0.28
CA LEU A 8 21.56 7.45 1.19
C LEU A 8 20.38 8.12 1.89
N HIS A 9 19.36 8.55 1.15
CA HIS A 9 18.11 9.04 1.73
C HIS A 9 17.31 7.86 2.27
N VAL A 10 16.73 8.01 3.47
CA VAL A 10 15.87 6.99 4.08
C VAL A 10 14.42 7.30 3.74
N LEU A 11 13.74 6.34 3.12
CA LEU A 11 12.32 6.40 2.83
C LEU A 11 11.55 5.65 3.91
N TYR A 12 10.65 6.34 4.61
CA TYR A 12 9.72 5.73 5.54
C TYR A 12 8.37 5.49 4.86
N PHE A 13 7.88 4.26 4.93
CA PHE A 13 6.61 3.91 4.30
C PHE A 13 5.77 2.96 5.14
N GLY A 14 4.45 3.13 5.02
CA GLY A 14 3.43 2.24 5.51
C GLY A 14 2.85 1.41 4.36
N ILE A 15 2.34 0.22 4.68
CA ILE A 15 1.67 -0.64 3.70
C ILE A 15 0.33 -1.07 4.28
N GLN A 16 -0.74 -0.87 3.51
CA GLN A 16 -2.05 -1.43 3.78
C GLN A 16 -2.41 -2.44 2.69
N ALA A 17 -2.38 -3.72 3.05
CA ALA A 17 -2.66 -4.81 2.15
C ALA A 17 -4.04 -5.45 2.41
N LYS A 18 -4.82 -5.66 1.35
CA LYS A 18 -6.10 -6.40 1.40
C LYS A 18 -6.04 -7.58 0.44
N LYS A 19 -6.47 -8.77 0.89
CA LYS A 19 -6.46 -10.00 0.06
C LYS A 19 -7.38 -9.89 -1.17
N GLY A 20 -8.50 -9.20 -1.01
CA GLY A 20 -9.57 -9.12 -2.00
C GLY A 20 -9.48 -7.92 -2.94
N ARG A 21 -10.61 -7.64 -3.59
CA ARG A 21 -10.81 -6.45 -4.43
C ARG A 21 -10.88 -5.18 -3.56
N ILE A 22 -10.42 -4.06 -4.07
CA ILE A 22 -10.70 -2.73 -3.48
C ILE A 22 -11.57 -1.96 -4.46
N ASP A 23 -12.76 -1.56 -4.01
CA ASP A 23 -13.75 -0.87 -4.84
C ASP A 23 -14.34 0.37 -4.14
N ALA A 24 -15.19 1.09 -4.88
CA ALA A 24 -15.89 2.27 -4.39
C ALA A 24 -17.31 1.96 -3.87
N ALA A 25 -17.65 0.68 -3.64
CA ALA A 25 -18.96 0.31 -3.12
C ALA A 25 -19.09 0.82 -1.68
N GLY A 26 -20.27 1.33 -1.29
CA GLY A 26 -20.47 1.94 0.03
C GLY A 26 -20.28 1.03 1.25
N ASN A 27 -20.04 -0.27 1.06
CA ASN A 27 -19.76 -1.22 2.14
C ASN A 27 -18.63 -2.20 1.78
N SER A 28 -17.80 -2.51 2.77
CA SER A 28 -16.88 -3.66 2.70
C SER A 28 -17.71 -4.96 2.76
N ARG A 29 -17.36 -5.95 1.95
CA ARG A 29 -17.99 -7.28 1.91
C ARG A 29 -16.93 -8.36 2.02
N ARG A 30 -17.34 -9.62 2.23
CA ARG A 30 -16.41 -10.75 2.22
C ARG A 30 -15.67 -10.77 0.87
N GLY A 31 -14.36 -10.51 0.89
CA GLY A 31 -13.51 -10.50 -0.30
C GLY A 31 -13.45 -9.16 -1.06
N ALA A 32 -14.10 -8.10 -0.59
CA ALA A 32 -14.00 -6.75 -1.16
C ALA A 32 -13.93 -5.69 -0.06
N SER A 33 -12.94 -4.80 -0.13
CA SER A 33 -12.77 -3.70 0.82
C SER A 33 -13.16 -2.37 0.19
N ASN A 34 -13.86 -1.55 0.96
CA ASN A 34 -14.22 -0.20 0.55
C ASN A 34 -12.98 0.71 0.55
N ILE A 35 -12.82 1.51 -0.51
CA ILE A 35 -11.71 2.46 -0.66
C ILE A 35 -11.68 3.57 0.41
N GLY A 36 -12.83 3.94 0.97
CA GLY A 36 -12.91 4.94 2.06
C GLY A 36 -12.28 4.43 3.36
N GLU A 37 -12.51 3.16 3.71
CA GLU A 37 -11.83 2.51 4.85
C GLU A 37 -10.31 2.51 4.64
N VAL A 38 -9.88 2.12 3.43
CA VAL A 38 -8.46 2.06 3.06
C VAL A 38 -7.81 3.45 3.03
N LEU A 39 -8.54 4.47 2.57
CA LEU A 39 -8.08 5.86 2.60
C LEU A 39 -7.83 6.33 4.04
N ASN A 40 -8.77 6.07 4.95
CA ASN A 40 -8.60 6.44 6.36
C ASN A 40 -7.39 5.72 6.97
N GLN A 41 -7.21 4.43 6.66
CA GLN A 41 -6.03 3.67 7.08
C GLN A 41 -4.72 4.29 6.53
N ALA A 42 -4.70 4.68 5.25
CA ALA A 42 -3.56 5.35 4.65
C ALA A 42 -3.25 6.70 5.30
N LEU A 43 -4.27 7.51 5.59
CA LEU A 43 -4.09 8.79 6.27
C LEU A 43 -3.59 8.63 7.71
N MET A 44 -4.08 7.62 8.43
CA MET A 44 -3.55 7.28 9.75
C MET A 44 -2.08 6.89 9.69
N MET A 45 -1.65 6.13 8.67
CA MET A 45 -0.24 5.80 8.49
C MET A 45 0.61 7.05 8.20
N LEU A 46 0.18 7.92 7.29
CA LEU A 46 0.91 9.15 6.94
C LEU A 46 1.01 10.14 8.11
N GLY A 47 -0.01 10.20 8.96
CA GLY A 47 -0.02 11.04 10.16
C GLY A 47 0.71 10.44 11.37
N HIS A 48 1.17 9.19 11.29
CA HIS A 48 1.76 8.50 12.43
C HIS A 48 3.29 8.66 12.46
N GLU A 49 3.79 9.22 13.56
CA GLU A 49 5.23 9.32 13.80
C GLU A 49 5.82 8.04 14.37
N ILE A 50 6.86 7.53 13.72
CA ILE A 50 7.66 6.40 14.16
C ILE A 50 8.97 6.89 14.76
N PHE A 51 9.46 6.19 15.79
CA PHE A 51 10.77 6.47 16.37
C PHE A 51 11.85 5.72 15.59
N ASP A 52 12.86 6.43 15.09
CA ASP A 52 14.03 5.84 14.45
C ASP A 52 15.22 5.81 15.43
N PRO A 53 15.64 4.62 15.91
CA PRO A 53 16.73 4.52 16.87
C PRO A 53 18.10 4.91 16.30
N GLU A 54 18.29 4.85 14.97
CA GLU A 54 19.57 5.24 14.34
C GLU A 54 19.78 6.76 14.35
N LEU A 55 18.70 7.53 14.23
CA LEU A 55 18.73 9.00 14.26
C LEU A 55 18.29 9.57 15.62
N ASN A 56 17.88 8.70 16.55
CA ASN A 56 17.36 9.04 17.88
C ASN A 56 16.27 10.15 17.83
N ARG A 57 15.34 10.06 16.87
CA ARG A 57 14.25 11.04 16.70
C ARG A 57 12.99 10.39 16.15
N ARG A 58 11.87 11.09 16.30
CA ARG A 58 10.61 10.73 15.65
C ARG A 58 10.57 11.26 14.22
N VAL A 59 10.07 10.46 13.30
CA VAL A 59 9.95 10.77 11.87
C VAL A 59 8.56 10.39 11.38
N LEU A 60 8.04 11.18 10.45
CA LEU A 60 6.77 10.89 9.78
C LEU A 60 6.98 9.85 8.68
N VAL A 61 5.88 9.18 8.32
CA VAL A 61 5.85 8.28 7.17
C VAL A 61 5.75 9.11 5.90
N ASP A 62 6.69 8.91 4.96
CA ASP A 62 6.71 9.64 3.70
C ASP A 62 5.63 9.16 2.73
N HIS A 63 5.42 7.83 2.65
CA HIS A 63 4.53 7.20 1.68
C HIS A 63 3.66 6.08 2.28
N ALA A 64 2.46 5.91 1.74
CA ALA A 64 1.54 4.83 2.05
C ALA A 64 1.26 4.00 0.79
N PHE A 65 1.57 2.70 0.85
CA PHE A 65 1.21 1.76 -0.21
C PHE A 65 -0.14 1.13 0.09
N VAL A 66 -1.04 1.17 -0.89
CA VAL A 66 -2.31 0.47 -0.89
C VAL A 66 -2.19 -0.72 -1.83
N VAL A 67 -2.22 -1.92 -1.24
CA VAL A 67 -1.98 -3.17 -1.96
C VAL A 67 -3.25 -4.02 -1.98
N ALA A 68 -3.63 -4.54 -3.14
CA ALA A 68 -4.73 -5.49 -3.28
C ALA A 68 -4.27 -6.78 -3.93
N GLY A 69 -4.62 -7.92 -3.33
CA GLY A 69 -4.47 -9.24 -3.97
C GLY A 69 -5.44 -9.45 -5.14
N GLY A 70 -6.53 -8.68 -5.18
CA GLY A 70 -7.44 -8.59 -6.32
C GLY A 70 -7.24 -7.31 -7.14
N GLU A 71 -8.31 -6.88 -7.81
CA GLU A 71 -8.33 -5.62 -8.56
C GLU A 71 -8.51 -4.42 -7.61
N ILE A 72 -7.74 -3.34 -7.82
CA ILE A 72 -8.12 -2.01 -7.35
C ILE A 72 -8.88 -1.35 -8.50
N THR A 73 -10.18 -1.09 -8.32
CA THR A 73 -10.98 -0.60 -9.45
C THR A 73 -10.56 0.80 -9.88
N LYS A 74 -10.76 1.11 -11.17
CA LYS A 74 -10.57 2.48 -11.68
C LYS A 74 -11.43 3.50 -10.91
N GLN A 75 -12.65 3.12 -10.54
CA GLN A 75 -13.56 3.95 -9.76
C GLN A 75 -12.98 4.25 -8.37
N ALA A 76 -12.40 3.25 -7.68
CA ALA A 76 -11.75 3.44 -6.39
C ALA A 76 -10.53 4.38 -6.51
N ARG A 77 -9.67 4.17 -7.50
CA ARG A 77 -8.51 5.05 -7.77
C ARG A 77 -8.94 6.50 -8.02
N ASN A 78 -9.95 6.69 -8.86
CA ASN A 78 -10.48 8.03 -9.17
C ASN A 78 -11.13 8.69 -7.95
N TRP A 79 -11.91 7.93 -7.16
CA TRP A 79 -12.56 8.42 -5.96
C TRP A 79 -11.51 8.89 -4.94
N LEU A 80 -10.46 8.10 -4.72
CA LEU A 80 -9.37 8.46 -3.82
C LEU A 80 -8.60 9.68 -4.33
N GLY A 81 -8.29 9.71 -5.63
CA GLY A 81 -7.68 10.88 -6.28
C GLY A 81 -8.49 12.16 -6.02
N ALA A 82 -9.81 12.12 -6.16
CA ALA A 82 -10.66 13.29 -5.90
C ALA A 82 -10.68 13.74 -4.43
N ARG A 83 -10.39 12.85 -3.46
CA ARG A 83 -10.37 13.18 -2.02
C ARG A 83 -9.02 13.73 -1.53
N LEU A 84 -7.93 13.31 -2.15
CA LEU A 84 -6.60 13.78 -1.77
C LEU A 84 -6.26 15.10 -2.47
N ASP A 85 -5.56 15.99 -1.77
CA ASP A 85 -4.90 17.15 -2.37
C ASP A 85 -3.68 16.70 -3.20
N ALA A 86 -3.07 17.63 -3.94
CA ALA A 86 -1.97 17.28 -4.85
C ALA A 86 -0.76 16.65 -4.14
N SER A 87 -0.42 17.12 -2.92
CA SER A 87 0.73 16.61 -2.16
C SER A 87 0.47 15.23 -1.56
N ARG A 88 -0.71 14.98 -0.99
CA ARG A 88 -1.07 13.67 -0.44
C ARG A 88 -1.25 12.62 -1.53
N ARG A 89 -1.66 13.01 -2.74
CA ARG A 89 -1.72 12.09 -3.89
C ARG A 89 -0.37 11.47 -4.22
N SER A 90 0.71 12.26 -4.20
CA SER A 90 2.06 11.72 -4.44
C SER A 90 2.55 10.78 -3.34
N GLN A 91 1.98 10.89 -2.12
CA GLN A 91 2.35 10.04 -1.00
C GLN A 91 1.62 8.69 -1.00
N VAL A 92 0.53 8.52 -1.75
CA VAL A 92 -0.24 7.27 -1.79
C VAL A 92 0.02 6.52 -3.09
N MET A 93 0.63 5.34 -2.98
CA MET A 93 0.95 4.47 -4.10
C MET A 93 0.02 3.26 -4.14
N PHE A 94 -0.37 2.82 -5.34
CA PHE A 94 -1.24 1.67 -5.54
C PHE A 94 -0.48 0.49 -6.12
N MET A 95 -0.79 -0.71 -5.64
CA MET A 95 -0.28 -1.96 -6.19
C MET A 95 -1.43 -2.98 -6.25
N GLY A 96 -1.85 -3.34 -7.46
CA GLY A 96 -2.86 -4.38 -7.69
C GLY A 96 -2.23 -5.74 -7.90
N ARG A 97 -3.08 -6.73 -8.19
CA ARG A 97 -2.66 -8.10 -8.51
C ARG A 97 -1.61 -8.16 -9.62
N ASP A 98 -1.80 -7.42 -10.72
CA ASP A 98 -0.92 -7.50 -11.89
C ASP A 98 0.48 -6.98 -11.56
N ASP A 99 0.57 -5.91 -10.78
CA ASP A 99 1.84 -5.34 -10.30
C ASP A 99 2.60 -6.35 -9.43
N ILE A 100 1.89 -7.07 -8.54
CA ILE A 100 2.48 -8.11 -7.68
C ILE A 100 2.99 -9.29 -8.51
N LEU A 101 2.21 -9.74 -9.50
CA LEU A 101 2.60 -10.84 -10.37
C LEU A 101 3.80 -10.45 -11.26
N GLN A 102 3.82 -9.22 -11.75
CA GLN A 102 4.93 -8.69 -12.52
C GLN A 102 6.21 -8.61 -11.66
N LEU A 103 6.09 -8.11 -10.43
CA LEU A 103 7.21 -8.07 -9.50
C LEU A 103 7.77 -9.47 -9.22
N TYR A 104 6.89 -10.46 -9.02
CA TYR A 104 7.29 -11.86 -8.86
C TYR A 104 8.05 -12.38 -10.07
N ALA A 105 7.55 -12.14 -11.28
CA ALA A 105 8.18 -12.61 -12.52
C ALA A 105 9.57 -12.01 -12.75
N ILE A 106 9.81 -10.77 -12.31
CA ILE A 106 11.08 -10.07 -12.52
C ILE A 106 12.09 -10.38 -11.41
N THR A 107 11.64 -10.54 -10.16
CA THR A 107 12.54 -10.67 -9.00
C THR A 107 12.93 -12.10 -8.68
N GLU A 108 12.33 -13.10 -9.34
CA GLU A 108 12.51 -14.54 -9.09
C GLU A 108 12.36 -14.93 -7.60
N HIS A 109 11.62 -14.13 -6.82
CA HIS A 109 11.50 -14.34 -5.39
C HIS A 109 10.72 -15.63 -5.12
N PRO A 110 11.19 -16.53 -4.25
CA PRO A 110 10.52 -17.82 -4.05
C PRO A 110 9.07 -17.63 -3.56
N LEU A 111 8.12 -18.35 -4.16
CA LEU A 111 6.74 -18.35 -3.68
C LEU A 111 6.68 -18.77 -2.20
N PRO A 112 5.83 -18.11 -1.38
CA PRO A 112 5.54 -18.55 -0.03
C PRO A 112 5.14 -20.02 -0.01
N LYS A 113 5.58 -20.79 1.00
CA LYS A 113 5.27 -22.23 1.09
C LYS A 113 3.78 -22.52 0.96
N ALA A 114 2.93 -21.69 1.57
CA ALA A 114 1.48 -21.82 1.52
C ALA A 114 0.83 -21.51 0.15
N ALA A 115 1.59 -20.91 -0.78
CA ALA A 115 1.14 -20.61 -2.14
C ALA A 115 1.64 -21.65 -3.17
N ARG A 116 2.52 -22.57 -2.75
CA ARG A 116 2.93 -23.70 -3.59
C ARG A 116 1.74 -24.64 -3.68
N TRP A 117 1.31 -24.94 -4.90
CA TRP A 117 0.40 -26.04 -5.14
C TRP A 117 1.09 -27.33 -4.68
N THR A 118 0.59 -27.94 -3.62
CA THR A 118 0.94 -29.30 -3.22
C THR A 118 -0.11 -30.22 -3.84
N GLU A 119 0.33 -31.13 -4.71
CA GLU A 119 -0.49 -32.25 -5.20
C GLU A 119 -0.98 -33.14 -4.05
#